data_AF-A0A946VF50-F1
#
_entry.id   AF-A0A946VF50-F1
#
_cell.length_a   1.000
_cell.length_b   1.000
_cell.length_c   1.000
_cell.angle_alpha   90.00
_cell.angle_beta   90.00
_cell.angle_gamma   90.00
#
_symmetry.space_group_name_H-M   'P 1'
#
loop_
_entity.id
_entity.type
_entity.pdbx_description
1 polymer ?
#
loop_
_entity_poly.entity_id
_entity_poly.type
_entity_poly.pdbx_seq_one_letter_code
_entity_poly.pdbx_strand_id
1 'polypeptide(L)'
;MSSLSSSTNKFPLGSKRPFSNRFKRWLNRRIPPQQSITLSQKSIFIFPTRTGFVFSILLLTLLLAAINYENSLIFALVFWLGSVFFVAIFYTFRNLSGISLELQKSGAGFVDEDIEFSIKVSRPENSQREGLQLGWPKEVTQW
;
A
#
# COMPACT_ATOMS: atom_id res chain seq x y z
N MET A 1 -17.04 41.76 27.63
CA MET A 1 -16.87 42.54 26.38
C MET A 1 -15.47 42.31 25.86
N SER A 2 -15.36 41.81 24.62
CA SER A 2 -14.20 41.88 23.68
C SER A 2 -12.81 41.48 24.20
N SER A 3 -12.05 40.58 23.58
CA SER A 3 -12.04 40.16 22.18
C SER A 3 -11.08 38.98 21.98
N LEU A 4 -11.56 38.05 21.17
CA LEU A 4 -10.84 37.16 20.25
C LEU A 4 -9.44 37.66 19.85
N SER A 5 -8.41 36.83 20.07
CA SER A 5 -7.14 36.90 19.33
C SER A 5 -6.91 35.57 18.64
N SER A 6 -7.35 35.53 17.39
CA SER A 6 -7.11 34.51 16.39
C SER A 6 -5.61 34.27 16.16
N SER A 7 -5.09 33.14 16.63
CA SER A 7 -3.79 32.64 16.18
C SER A 7 -3.97 31.85 14.89
N THR A 8 -3.72 32.53 13.76
CA THR A 8 -3.72 31.97 12.42
C THR A 8 -2.48 31.09 12.22
N ASN A 9 -2.63 29.78 12.44
CA ASN A 9 -1.62 28.81 12.02
C ASN A 9 -1.69 28.60 10.51
N LYS A 10 -0.73 29.21 9.81
CA LYS A 10 -0.51 29.06 8.37
C LYS A 10 -0.06 27.63 8.09
N PHE A 11 -0.98 26.83 7.55
CA PHE A 11 -0.72 25.49 7.01
C PHE A 11 0.38 25.55 5.93
N PRO A 12 1.55 24.91 6.11
CA PRO A 12 2.48 24.72 5.01
C PRO A 12 1.91 23.63 4.09
N LEU A 13 1.42 24.05 2.92
CA LEU A 13 0.97 23.19 1.82
C LEU A 13 2.15 22.35 1.29
N GLY A 14 2.36 21.19 1.91
CA GLY A 14 3.31 20.19 1.46
C GLY A 14 2.94 19.62 0.09
N SER A 15 3.72 19.97 -0.93
CA SER A 15 4.02 19.19 -2.14
C SER A 15 2.85 18.33 -2.68
N LYS A 16 1.94 18.95 -3.44
CA LYS A 16 1.01 18.19 -4.29
C LYS A 16 1.79 17.42 -5.35
N ARG A 17 2.00 16.11 -5.17
CA ARG A 17 2.44 15.22 -6.23
C ARG A 17 1.31 15.15 -7.28
N PRO A 18 1.49 15.70 -8.50
CA PRO A 18 0.41 15.83 -9.50
C PRO A 18 -0.06 14.47 -10.06
N PHE A 19 0.67 13.39 -9.75
CA PHE A 19 0.32 12.01 -10.12
C PHE A 19 -0.84 11.41 -9.29
N SER A 20 -1.23 12.07 -8.19
CA SER A 20 -2.23 11.54 -7.25
C SER A 20 -3.66 11.58 -7.79
N ASN A 21 -4.06 12.57 -8.60
CA ASN A 21 -5.46 12.77 -8.95
C ASN A 21 -6.00 11.76 -9.98
N ARG A 22 -5.18 11.33 -10.97
CA ARG A 22 -5.59 10.27 -11.91
C ARG A 22 -5.63 8.91 -11.24
N PHE A 23 -4.65 8.63 -10.37
CA PHE A 23 -4.60 7.40 -9.59
C PHE A 23 -5.78 7.31 -8.60
N LYS A 24 -6.08 8.40 -7.87
CA LYS A 24 -7.27 8.51 -6.99
C LYS A 24 -8.59 8.31 -7.77
N ARG A 25 -8.74 8.91 -8.95
CA ARG A 25 -9.94 8.70 -9.82
C ARG A 25 -10.07 7.28 -10.34
N TRP A 26 -8.96 6.65 -10.73
CA TRP A 26 -8.95 5.25 -11.15
C TRP A 26 -9.24 4.30 -9.98
N LEU A 27 -8.71 4.59 -8.79
CA LEU A 27 -8.94 3.83 -7.57
C LEU A 27 -10.41 3.92 -7.11
N ASN A 28 -10.98 5.14 -7.05
CA ASN A 28 -12.40 5.35 -6.70
C ASN A 28 -13.38 4.71 -7.69
N ARG A 29 -13.00 4.55 -8.97
CA ARG A 29 -13.81 3.83 -9.96
C ARG A 29 -13.77 2.32 -9.78
N ARG A 30 -12.69 1.78 -9.21
CA ARG A 30 -12.44 0.33 -9.06
C ARG A 30 -12.84 -0.20 -7.68
N ILE A 31 -12.71 0.62 -6.63
CA ILE A 31 -13.08 0.32 -5.25
C ILE A 31 -14.14 1.34 -4.82
N PRO A 32 -15.44 1.10 -5.11
CA PRO A 32 -16.49 1.94 -4.57
C PRO A 32 -16.51 1.82 -3.02
N PRO A 33 -16.80 2.90 -2.30
CA PRO A 33 -16.91 2.86 -0.84
C PRO A 33 -18.03 1.91 -0.44
N GLN A 34 -17.65 0.77 0.15
CA GLN A 34 -18.57 -0.28 0.59
C GLN A 34 -18.25 -0.63 2.04
N GLN A 35 -19.29 -0.90 2.85
CA GLN A 35 -19.16 -1.16 4.29
C GLN A 35 -18.36 -2.45 4.61
N SER A 36 -18.25 -3.35 3.64
CA SER A 36 -17.40 -4.53 3.68
C SER A 36 -16.63 -4.61 2.36
N ILE A 37 -15.30 -4.65 2.46
CA ILE A 37 -14.38 -4.79 1.33
C ILE A 37 -13.56 -6.05 1.56
N THR A 38 -13.85 -7.08 0.76
CA THR A 38 -12.95 -8.22 0.63
C THR A 38 -11.81 -7.84 -0.32
N LEU A 39 -10.58 -7.80 0.21
CA LEU A 39 -9.36 -7.64 -0.57
C LEU A 39 -9.16 -8.89 -1.44
N SER A 40 -9.83 -8.90 -2.59
CA SER A 40 -9.74 -9.92 -3.63
C SER A 40 -8.66 -9.54 -4.65
N GLN A 41 -8.32 -10.47 -5.55
CA GLN A 41 -7.36 -10.31 -6.65
C GLN A 41 -7.54 -9.03 -7.49
N LYS A 42 -8.76 -8.47 -7.57
CA LYS A 42 -9.06 -7.23 -8.31
C LYS A 42 -8.68 -5.93 -7.57
N SER A 43 -8.42 -6.01 -6.26
CA SER A 43 -8.15 -4.85 -5.39
C SER A 43 -6.69 -4.73 -4.95
N ILE A 44 -5.91 -5.81 -5.09
CA ILE A 44 -4.51 -5.86 -4.67
C ILE A 44 -3.63 -5.41 -5.82
N PHE A 45 -3.03 -4.24 -5.66
CA PHE A 45 -2.03 -3.72 -6.58
C PHE A 45 -0.65 -3.80 -5.95
N ILE A 46 0.15 -4.75 -6.41
CA ILE A 46 1.56 -4.84 -6.03
C ILE A 46 2.35 -4.15 -7.12
N PHE A 47 2.75 -2.92 -6.84
CA PHE A 47 3.76 -2.27 -7.65
C PHE A 47 5.14 -2.63 -7.11
N PRO A 48 6.11 -2.96 -7.98
CA PRO A 48 7.49 -3.07 -7.55
C PRO A 48 7.89 -1.76 -6.87
N THR A 49 8.45 -1.87 -5.68
CA THR A 49 8.98 -0.72 -4.95
C THR A 49 10.10 -0.08 -5.76
N ARG A 50 10.49 1.16 -5.42
CA ARG A 50 11.66 1.82 -6.05
C ARG A 50 12.91 0.94 -5.98
N THR A 51 13.11 0.27 -4.85
CA THR A 51 14.21 -0.69 -4.66
C THR A 51 14.06 -1.92 -5.55
N GLY A 52 12.84 -2.44 -5.73
CA GLY A 52 12.55 -3.50 -6.68
C GLY A 52 12.90 -3.12 -8.13
N PHE A 53 12.63 -1.88 -8.53
CA PHE A 53 12.98 -1.40 -9.88
C PHE A 53 14.51 -1.30 -10.08
N VAL A 54 15.25 -0.75 -9.11
CA VAL A 54 16.72 -0.72 -9.14
C VAL A 54 17.29 -2.13 -9.21
N PHE A 55 16.73 -3.06 -8.43
CA PHE A 55 17.12 -4.47 -8.45
C PHE A 55 16.85 -5.14 -9.81
N SER A 56 15.73 -4.85 -10.47
CA SER A 56 15.46 -5.34 -11.83
C SER A 56 16.47 -4.82 -12.85
N ILE A 57 16.85 -3.53 -12.77
CA ILE A 57 17.91 -2.96 -13.62
C ILE A 57 19.25 -3.65 -13.36
N LEU A 58 19.59 -3.90 -12.09
CA LEU A 58 20.80 -4.63 -11.72
C LEU A 58 20.80 -6.05 -12.31
N LEU A 59 19.68 -6.79 -12.21
CA LEU A 59 19.55 -8.12 -12.80
C LEU A 59 19.75 -8.11 -14.32
N LEU A 60 19.17 -7.12 -15.02
CA LEU A 60 19.37 -6.97 -16.46
C LEU A 60 20.83 -6.66 -16.80
N THR A 61 21.48 -5.81 -16.01
CA THR A 61 22.89 -5.47 -16.17
C THR A 61 23.78 -6.71 -15.98
N LEU A 62 23.51 -7.50 -14.94
CA LEU A 62 24.20 -8.76 -14.69
C LEU A 62 23.94 -9.79 -15.80
N LEU A 63 22.73 -9.84 -16.36
CA LEU A 63 22.42 -10.70 -17.50
C LEU A 63 23.23 -10.31 -18.74
N LEU A 64 23.30 -9.01 -19.04
CA LEU A 64 24.13 -8.51 -20.13
C LEU A 64 25.61 -8.81 -19.90
N ALA A 65 26.10 -8.68 -18.66
CA ALA A 65 27.45 -9.07 -18.31
C ALA A 65 27.68 -10.58 -18.50
N ALA A 66 26.75 -11.44 -18.06
CA ALA A 66 26.84 -12.89 -18.25
C ALA A 66 26.93 -13.27 -19.74
N ILE A 67 26.13 -12.61 -20.59
CA ILE A 67 26.14 -12.80 -22.04
C ILE A 67 27.46 -12.30 -22.64
N ASN A 68 27.89 -11.08 -22.27
CA ASN A 68 29.08 -10.46 -22.84
C ASN A 68 30.37 -11.20 -22.48
N TYR A 69 30.46 -11.73 -21.27
CA TYR A 69 31.64 -12.45 -20.77
C TYR A 69 31.51 -13.97 -20.84
N GLU A 70 30.43 -14.50 -21.43
CA GLU A 70 30.10 -15.94 -21.43
C GLU A 70 30.25 -16.61 -20.04
N ASN A 71 29.88 -15.89 -18.98
CA ASN A 71 30.13 -16.32 -17.61
C ASN A 71 28.94 -17.10 -17.02
N SER A 72 29.08 -18.42 -16.99
CA SER A 72 28.08 -19.36 -16.44
C SER A 72 27.69 -19.10 -14.99
N LEU A 73 28.60 -18.57 -14.15
CA LEU A 73 28.31 -18.30 -12.74
C LEU A 73 27.38 -17.09 -12.59
N ILE A 74 27.57 -16.06 -13.42
CA ILE A 74 26.68 -14.89 -13.42
C ILE A 74 25.29 -15.29 -13.93
N PHE A 75 25.19 -16.17 -14.93
CA PHE A 75 23.89 -16.73 -15.35
C PHE A 75 23.16 -17.42 -14.20
N ALA A 76 23.83 -18.31 -13.47
CA ALA A 76 23.24 -19.00 -12.32
C ALA A 76 22.72 -18.02 -11.26
N LEU A 77 23.52 -16.99 -10.92
CA LEU A 77 23.15 -15.96 -9.97
C LEU A 77 21.92 -15.16 -10.42
N VAL A 78 21.90 -14.70 -11.67
CA VAL A 78 20.79 -13.91 -12.24
C VAL A 78 19.49 -14.71 -12.24
N PHE A 79 19.52 -15.96 -12.68
CA PHE A 79 18.32 -16.80 -12.67
C PHE A 79 17.85 -17.14 -11.26
N TRP A 80 18.77 -17.40 -10.33
CA TRP A 80 18.43 -17.68 -8.94
C TRP A 80 17.76 -16.47 -8.27
N LEU A 81 18.39 -15.29 -8.37
CA LEU A 81 17.86 -14.04 -7.84
C LEU A 81 16.56 -13.63 -8.52
N GLY A 82 16.46 -13.80 -9.84
CA GLY A 82 15.24 -13.57 -10.60
C GLY A 82 14.10 -14.46 -10.11
N SER A 83 14.35 -15.76 -9.90
CA SER A 83 13.37 -16.70 -9.36
C SER A 83 12.86 -16.26 -7.98
N VAL A 84 13.77 -15.93 -7.06
CA VAL A 84 13.41 -15.42 -5.72
C VAL A 84 12.57 -14.15 -5.82
N PHE A 85 12.90 -13.25 -6.75
CA PHE A 85 12.15 -12.02 -6.97
C PHE A 85 10.70 -12.27 -7.42
N PHE A 86 10.49 -13.17 -8.38
CA PHE A 86 9.14 -13.55 -8.82
C PHE A 86 8.35 -14.23 -7.70
N VAL A 87 8.99 -15.13 -6.95
CA VAL A 87 8.39 -15.83 -5.82
C VAL A 87 7.98 -14.83 -4.73
N ALA A 88 8.83 -13.86 -4.40
CA ALA A 88 8.51 -12.82 -3.41
C ALA A 88 7.27 -12.00 -3.80
N ILE A 89 7.14 -11.61 -5.08
CA ILE A 89 5.94 -10.93 -5.60
C ILE A 89 4.71 -11.82 -5.42
N PHE A 90 4.82 -13.09 -5.77
CA PHE A 90 3.71 -14.05 -5.66
C PHE A 90 3.29 -14.31 -4.21
N TYR A 91 4.26 -14.44 -3.29
CA TYR A 91 3.97 -14.57 -1.86
C TYR A 91 3.31 -13.32 -1.30
N THR A 92 3.77 -12.12 -1.68
CA THR A 92 3.15 -10.86 -1.27
C THR A 92 1.69 -10.79 -1.75
N PHE A 93 1.43 -11.23 -2.98
CA PHE A 93 0.08 -11.33 -3.52
C PHE A 93 -0.80 -12.27 -2.72
N ARG A 94 -0.30 -13.49 -2.43
CA ARG A 94 -1.04 -14.47 -1.64
C ARG A 94 -1.22 -14.07 -0.17
N ASN A 95 -0.32 -13.25 0.38
CA ASN A 95 -0.40 -12.77 1.75
C ASN A 95 -1.62 -11.86 1.93
N LEU A 96 -1.76 -10.88 1.03
CA LEU A 96 -2.81 -9.86 1.08
C LEU A 96 -4.16 -10.39 0.58
N SER A 97 -4.14 -11.40 -0.30
CA SER A 97 -5.33 -11.94 -0.94
C SER A 97 -6.24 -12.68 0.04
N GLY A 98 -7.50 -12.25 0.10
CA GLY A 98 -8.55 -12.86 0.91
C GLY A 98 -8.82 -12.17 2.24
N ILE A 99 -8.04 -11.15 2.60
CA ILE A 99 -8.32 -10.36 3.80
C ILE A 99 -9.63 -9.58 3.61
N SER A 100 -10.60 -9.74 4.50
CA SER A 100 -11.85 -8.98 4.46
C SER A 100 -11.85 -7.92 5.55
N LEU A 101 -12.00 -6.67 5.15
CA LEU A 101 -12.13 -5.51 6.03
C LEU A 101 -13.61 -5.12 6.11
N GLU A 102 -14.18 -5.20 7.31
CA GLU A 102 -15.56 -4.84 7.58
C GLU A 102 -15.57 -3.68 8.57
N LEU A 103 -16.26 -2.59 8.22
CA LEU A 103 -16.48 -1.48 9.15
C LEU A 103 -17.62 -1.89 10.08
N GLN A 104 -17.30 -2.18 11.33
CA GLN A 104 -18.31 -2.36 12.36
C GLN A 104 -18.88 -0.99 12.76
N LYS A 105 -20.05 -0.98 13.42
CA LYS A 105 -20.80 0.24 13.75
C LYS A 105 -19.89 1.35 14.31
N SER A 106 -20.06 2.54 13.75
CA SER A 106 -19.58 3.81 14.30
C SER A 106 -20.29 4.10 15.62
N GLY A 107 -19.57 4.61 16.61
CA GLY A 107 -20.19 5.35 17.70
C GLY A 107 -21.01 6.52 17.16
N ALA A 108 -22.11 6.88 17.82
CA ALA A 108 -22.79 8.14 17.55
C ALA A 108 -22.01 9.24 18.28
N GLY A 109 -21.54 10.25 17.55
CA GLY A 109 -20.87 11.42 18.12
C GLY A 109 -21.45 12.71 17.58
N PHE A 110 -21.30 13.78 18.34
CA PHE A 110 -21.71 15.11 17.92
C PHE A 110 -20.62 15.78 17.06
N VAL A 111 -20.97 16.91 16.44
CA VAL A 111 -20.00 17.73 15.69
C VAL A 111 -18.88 18.16 16.65
N ASP A 112 -17.63 18.02 16.24
CA ASP A 112 -16.40 18.25 17.02
C ASP A 112 -16.09 17.22 18.13
N GLU A 113 -16.76 16.06 18.16
CA GLU A 113 -16.39 14.94 19.04
C GLU A 113 -15.62 13.84 18.28
N ASP A 114 -14.67 13.21 18.98
CA ASP A 114 -13.98 12.02 18.48
C ASP A 114 -14.95 10.84 18.40
N ILE A 115 -15.07 10.26 17.20
CA ILE A 115 -15.93 9.10 16.96
C ILE A 115 -15.06 7.84 16.88
N GLU A 116 -15.37 6.86 17.71
CA GLU A 116 -14.76 5.54 17.63
C GLU A 116 -15.38 4.72 16.50
N PHE A 117 -14.52 4.21 15.61
CA PHE A 117 -14.89 3.28 14.55
C PHE A 117 -14.24 1.92 14.83
N SER A 118 -15.07 0.90 15.00
CA SER A 118 -14.58 -0.47 15.11
C SER A 118 -14.37 -1.07 13.71
N ILE A 119 -13.17 -1.56 13.42
CA ILE A 119 -12.86 -2.21 12.14
C ILE A 119 -12.62 -3.70 12.41
N LYS A 120 -13.45 -4.56 11.84
CA LYS A 120 -13.27 -6.01 11.91
C LYS A 120 -12.44 -6.47 10.73
N VAL A 121 -11.26 -7.01 11.02
CA VAL A 121 -10.41 -7.68 10.04
C VAL A 121 -10.69 -9.17 10.13
N SER A 122 -11.28 -9.75 9.09
CA SER A 122 -11.56 -11.18 9.00
C SER A 122 -10.73 -11.84 7.92
N ARG A 123 -10.37 -13.10 8.15
CA ARG A 123 -9.53 -13.89 7.26
C ARG A 123 -10.26 -15.19 6.91
N PRO A 124 -10.09 -15.73 5.70
CA PRO A 124 -10.47 -17.11 5.40
C PRO A 124 -9.69 -18.08 6.29
N GLU A 125 -10.37 -19.10 6.83
CA GLU A 125 -9.86 -20.05 7.85
C GLU A 125 -8.53 -20.74 7.50
N ASN A 126 -8.13 -20.75 6.23
CA ASN A 126 -6.95 -21.48 5.75
C ASN A 126 -5.70 -20.60 5.50
N SER A 127 -5.64 -19.38 6.03
CA SER A 127 -4.47 -18.51 5.88
C SER A 127 -3.83 -18.20 7.25
N GLN A 128 -2.55 -18.52 7.39
CA GLN A 128 -1.78 -18.35 8.65
C GLN A 128 -0.88 -17.11 8.68
N ARG A 129 -1.04 -16.17 7.74
CA ARG A 129 -0.09 -15.07 7.59
C ARG A 129 -0.79 -13.74 7.73
N GLU A 130 -0.26 -12.86 8.59
CA GLU A 130 0.01 -11.45 8.26
C GLU A 130 0.45 -10.63 9.50
N GLY A 131 1.42 -9.74 9.27
CA GLY A 131 1.72 -8.57 10.10
C GLY A 131 1.08 -7.34 9.46
N LEU A 132 -0.18 -7.09 9.78
CA LEU A 132 -0.91 -5.91 9.32
C LEU A 132 -0.60 -4.73 10.23
N GLN A 133 -0.34 -3.58 9.62
CA GLN A 133 -0.29 -2.30 10.33
C GLN A 133 -1.41 -1.42 9.79
N LEU A 134 -2.30 -0.98 10.68
CA LEU A 134 -3.32 0.01 10.36
C LEU A 134 -2.74 1.40 10.68
N GLY A 135 -2.95 2.36 9.78
CA GLY A 135 -2.38 3.70 9.86
C GLY A 135 -3.30 4.72 9.23
N TRP A 136 -3.40 5.90 9.86
CA TRP A 136 -4.32 6.94 9.46
C TRP A 136 -3.60 7.86 8.48
N PRO A 137 -4.27 8.33 7.40
CA PRO A 137 -3.66 9.33 6.54
C PRO A 137 -3.34 10.57 7.37
N LYS A 138 -2.10 11.07 7.25
CA LYS A 138 -1.58 12.22 8.02
C LYS A 138 -2.39 13.51 7.87
N GLU A 139 -3.31 13.56 6.90
CA GLU A 139 -4.23 14.67 6.66
C GLU A 139 -5.41 14.69 7.64
N VAL A 140 -5.70 13.58 8.33
CA VAL A 140 -6.87 13.41 9.23
C VAL A 140 -6.44 13.29 10.70
N THR A 141 -5.14 13.39 11.00
CA THR A 141 -4.65 13.40 12.39
C THR A 141 -4.82 14.80 12.96
N GLN A 142 -6.02 15.10 13.44
CA GLN A 142 -6.31 16.27 14.25
C GLN A 142 -6.08 15.83 15.70
N TRP A 143 -5.07 16.40 16.35
CA TRP A 143 -4.88 16.33 17.81
C TRP A 143 -5.23 17.70 18.37
#